data_AF-D4H5N4-F1
#
_entry.id   AF-D4H5N4-F1
#
_cell.length_a   1.000
_cell.length_b   1.000
_cell.length_c   1.000
_cell.angle_alpha   90.00
_cell.angle_beta   90.00
_cell.angle_gamma   90.00
#
_symmetry.space_group_name_H-M   'P 1'
#
loop_
_entity.id
_entity.type
_entity.pdbx_description
1 polymer ?
#
loop_
_entity_poly.entity_id
_entity_poly.type
_entity_poly.pdbx_seq_one_letter_code
_entity_poly.pdbx_strand_id
1 'polypeptide(L)'
;MEINELKTKIKIVFPEESEIFMAEEFISELTGIDMDKKPVELDFSGVKTLDTVFIQLALSIIKTVKIHNNKVSIKTSEVLEETEKLYGISLKGLIGGI
;
A
#
# COMPACT_ATOMS: atom_id res chain seq x y z
N MET A 1 6.34 5.54 -9.89
CA MET A 1 6.10 4.42 -8.95
C MET A 1 7.43 3.71 -8.73
N GLU A 2 7.64 3.13 -7.55
CA GLU A 2 8.88 2.37 -7.30
C GLU A 2 8.64 1.25 -6.29
N ILE A 3 8.94 0.01 -6.66
CA ILE A 3 8.93 -1.12 -5.73
C ILE A 3 10.35 -1.58 -5.46
N ASN A 4 10.76 -1.41 -4.21
CA ASN A 4 12.11 -1.63 -3.75
C ASN A 4 12.18 -2.88 -2.86
N GLU A 5 12.78 -3.96 -3.38
CA GLU A 5 13.09 -5.12 -2.57
C GLU A 5 14.41 -4.91 -1.80
N LEU A 6 14.29 -4.46 -0.54
CA LEU A 6 15.44 -4.29 0.34
C LEU A 6 15.80 -5.63 1.02
N LYS A 7 16.98 -5.66 1.64
CA LYS A 7 17.43 -6.83 2.42
C LYS A 7 16.47 -7.18 3.56
N THR A 8 15.86 -6.18 4.19
CA THR A 8 15.06 -6.31 5.42
C THR A 8 13.56 -6.20 5.22
N LYS A 9 13.10 -5.61 4.11
CA LYS A 9 11.68 -5.37 3.82
C LYS A 9 11.46 -5.13 2.33
N ILE A 10 10.22 -5.26 1.88
CA ILE A 10 9.76 -4.78 0.57
C ILE A 10 9.14 -3.40 0.80
N LYS A 11 9.59 -2.38 0.07
CA LYS A 11 9.03 -1.04 0.15
C LYS A 11 8.28 -0.74 -1.15
N ILE A 12 6.97 -0.51 -1.05
CA ILE A 12 6.08 -0.17 -2.15
C ILE A 12 5.79 1.33 -2.07
N VAL A 13 6.36 2.11 -2.99
CA VAL A 13 6.16 3.56 -3.06
C VAL A 13 5.00 3.86 -4.00
N PHE A 14 3.93 4.40 -3.43
CA PHE A 14 2.75 4.82 -4.20
C PHE A 14 3.08 6.04 -5.06
N PRO A 15 2.60 6.10 -6.32
CA PRO A 15 2.86 7.23 -7.21
C PRO A 15 2.21 8.51 -6.68
N GLU A 16 2.79 9.67 -7.01
CA GLU A 16 2.23 10.97 -6.60
C GLU A 16 0.76 11.12 -7.04
N GLU A 17 0.46 10.68 -8.26
CA GLU A 17 -0.88 10.55 -8.82
C GLU A 17 -1.33 9.10 -8.70
N SER A 18 -2.05 8.78 -7.62
CA SER A 18 -2.60 7.44 -7.36
C SER A 18 -4.05 7.36 -7.85
N GLU A 19 -4.23 7.52 -9.16
CA GLU A 19 -5.53 7.59 -9.86
C GLU A 19 -5.80 6.36 -10.72
N ILE A 20 -7.07 6.07 -11.05
CA ILE A 20 -7.48 4.81 -11.68
C ILE A 20 -6.67 4.42 -12.94
N PHE A 21 -6.24 5.39 -13.75
CA PHE A 21 -5.47 5.11 -14.96
C PHE A 21 -4.04 4.59 -14.69
N MET A 22 -3.50 4.81 -13.49
CA MET A 22 -2.20 4.27 -13.05
C MET A 22 -2.31 2.87 -12.44
N ALA A 23 -3.53 2.38 -12.18
CA ALA A 23 -3.73 1.16 -11.41
C ALA A 23 -3.23 -0.10 -12.13
N GLU A 24 -3.41 -0.20 -13.44
CA GLU A 24 -2.97 -1.37 -14.23
C GLU A 24 -1.44 -1.49 -14.26
N GLU A 25 -0.75 -0.38 -14.50
CA GLU A 25 0.72 -0.32 -14.44
C GLU A 25 1.21 -0.72 -13.05
N PHE A 26 0.55 -0.22 -12.00
CA PHE A 26 0.87 -0.55 -10.62
C PHE A 26 0.72 -2.04 -10.29
N ILE A 27 -0.37 -2.67 -10.74
CA ILE A 27 -0.57 -4.12 -10.57
C ILE A 27 0.49 -4.92 -11.36
N SER A 28 0.85 -4.46 -12.56
CA SER A 28 1.86 -5.11 -13.37
C SER A 28 3.22 -5.12 -12.66
N GLU A 29 3.62 -4.03 -12.01
CA GLU A 29 4.87 -3.98 -11.25
C GLU A 29 4.84 -4.83 -9.98
N LEU A 30 3.68 -4.95 -9.33
CA LEU A 30 3.51 -5.85 -8.18
C LEU A 30 3.62 -7.32 -8.58
N THR A 31 3.31 -7.64 -9.84
CA THR A 31 3.30 -9.01 -10.34
C THR A 31 4.73 -9.54 -10.44
N GLY A 32 5.06 -10.51 -9.58
CA GLY A 32 6.41 -11.10 -9.49
C GLY A 32 7.14 -10.79 -8.18
N ILE A 33 6.53 -9.99 -7.30
CA ILE A 33 7.09 -9.69 -5.98
C ILE A 33 6.58 -10.70 -4.96
N ASP A 34 7.52 -11.42 -4.36
CA ASP A 34 7.24 -12.41 -3.32
C ASP A 34 7.08 -11.72 -1.96
N MET A 35 5.83 -11.40 -1.62
CA MET A 35 5.45 -10.71 -0.38
C MET A 35 5.40 -11.64 0.84
N ASP A 36 5.74 -12.93 0.66
CA ASP A 36 5.57 -13.97 1.68
C ASP A 36 6.82 -14.11 2.56
N LYS A 37 7.93 -13.47 2.16
CA LYS A 37 9.24 -13.65 2.80
C LYS A 37 9.69 -12.51 3.69
N LYS A 38 9.12 -11.32 3.51
CA LYS A 38 9.64 -10.09 4.13
C LYS A 38 8.48 -9.19 4.61
N PRO A 39 8.73 -8.39 5.66
CA PRO A 39 7.84 -7.28 5.99
C PRO A 39 7.64 -6.35 4.79
N VAL A 40 6.45 -5.76 4.68
CA VAL A 40 6.09 -4.82 3.61
C VAL A 40 5.84 -3.43 4.18
N GLU A 41 6.43 -2.41 3.57
CA GLU A 41 6.14 -1.00 3.85
C GLU A 41 5.38 -0.40 2.68
N LEU A 42 4.20 0.13 2.95
CA LEU A 42 3.43 0.94 2.01
C LEU A 42 3.76 2.41 2.25
N ASP A 43 4.41 3.06 1.29
CA ASP A 43 4.83 4.46 1.39
C ASP A 43 3.93 5.36 0.55
N PHE A 44 3.03 6.09 1.23
CA PHE A 44 2.14 7.10 0.63
C PHE A 44 2.69 8.52 0.76
N SER A 45 3.87 8.72 1.33
CA SER A 45 4.33 10.07 1.71
C SER A 45 4.49 11.05 0.54
N GLY A 46 4.60 10.55 -0.70
CA GLY A 46 4.64 11.37 -1.92
C GLY A 46 3.28 11.57 -2.61
N VAL A 47 2.20 10.93 -2.13
CA VAL A 47 0.89 10.92 -2.79
C VAL A 47 0.20 12.28 -2.63
N LYS A 48 -0.23 12.85 -3.77
CA LYS A 48 -0.93 14.14 -3.89
C LYS A 48 -2.37 13.99 -4.33
N THR A 49 -2.69 12.96 -5.11
CA THR A 49 -4.06 12.59 -5.47
C THR A 49 -4.25 11.10 -5.25
N LEU A 50 -5.43 10.69 -4.78
CA LEU A 50 -5.69 9.32 -4.37
C LEU A 50 -7.13 8.90 -4.66
N ASP A 51 -7.28 7.99 -5.61
CA ASP A 51 -8.53 7.33 -5.89
C ASP A 51 -8.78 6.14 -4.98
N THR A 52 -10.06 5.78 -4.84
CA THR A 52 -10.50 4.60 -4.09
C THR A 52 -9.89 3.30 -4.60
N VAL A 53 -9.53 3.23 -5.88
CA VAL A 53 -8.86 2.06 -6.47
C VAL A 53 -7.52 1.79 -5.78
N PHE A 54 -6.74 2.83 -5.50
CA PHE A 54 -5.45 2.67 -4.81
C PHE A 54 -5.61 2.34 -3.33
N ILE A 55 -6.69 2.80 -2.68
CA ILE A 55 -7.07 2.32 -1.35
C ILE A 55 -7.37 0.81 -1.39
N GLN A 56 -8.14 0.34 -2.39
CA GLN A 56 -8.43 -1.09 -2.56
C GLN A 56 -7.18 -1.93 -2.84
N LEU A 57 -6.23 -1.39 -3.61
CA LEU A 57 -4.94 -2.03 -3.83
C LEU A 57 -4.14 -2.14 -2.54
N ALA A 58 -4.05 -1.06 -1.76
CA ALA A 58 -3.39 -1.07 -0.45
C ALA A 58 -4.02 -2.10 0.50
N LEU A 59 -5.36 -2.16 0.56
CA LEU A 59 -6.10 -3.16 1.33
C LEU A 59 -5.78 -4.58 0.88
N SER A 60 -5.71 -4.82 -0.43
CA SER A 60 -5.40 -6.13 -1.00
C SER A 60 -3.98 -6.55 -0.64
N ILE A 61 -3.01 -5.65 -0.76
CA ILE A 61 -1.62 -5.90 -0.34
C ILE A 61 -1.56 -6.22 1.15
N ILE A 62 -2.20 -5.42 2.02
CA ILE A 62 -2.22 -5.67 3.47
C ILE A 62 -2.76 -7.07 3.76
N LYS A 63 -3.88 -7.46 3.14
CA LYS A 63 -4.48 -8.78 3.33
C LYS A 63 -3.56 -9.89 2.86
N THR A 64 -2.97 -9.77 1.67
CA THR A 64 -2.00 -10.74 1.15
C THR A 64 -0.84 -10.92 2.11
N VAL A 65 -0.16 -9.84 2.51
CA VAL A 65 0.99 -9.91 3.42
C VAL A 65 0.61 -10.54 4.77
N LYS A 66 -0.57 -10.22 5.30
CA LYS A 66 -1.07 -10.80 6.56
C LYS A 66 -1.41 -12.29 6.45
N ILE A 67 -1.87 -12.80 5.30
CA ILE A 67 -2.09 -14.24 5.08
C ILE A 67 -0.79 -15.02 5.29
N HIS A 68 0.36 -14.40 4.98
CA HIS A 68 1.69 -15.00 5.16
C HIS A 68 2.34 -14.67 6.52
N ASN A 69 1.57 -14.15 7.48
CA ASN A 69 2.04 -13.73 8.81
C ASN A 69 3.18 -12.69 8.79
N ASN A 70 3.32 -11.94 7.70
CA ASN A 70 4.30 -10.88 7.60
C ASN A 70 3.77 -9.56 8.16
N LYS A 71 4.69 -8.71 8.61
CA LYS A 71 4.35 -7.38 9.15
C LYS A 71 4.14 -6.39 8.00
N VAL A 72 3.15 -5.53 8.18
CA VAL A 72 2.93 -4.37 7.30
C VAL A 72 3.13 -3.08 8.09
N SER A 73 3.85 -2.13 7.51
CA SER A 73 3.90 -0.75 7.99
C SER A 73 3.39 0.21 6.92
N ILE A 74 2.85 1.35 7.34
CA ILE A 74 2.31 2.37 6.44
C ILE A 74 2.94 3.71 6.79
N LYS A 75 3.53 4.37 5.81
CA LYS A 75 3.94 5.78 5.89
C LYS A 75 2.87 6.63 5.22
N THR A 76 2.24 7.51 5.98
CA THR A 76 1.03 8.24 5.53
C THR A 76 1.34 9.52 4.76
N SER A 77 0.30 10.07 4.15
CA SER A 77 0.19 11.44 3.64
C SER A 77 -1.13 12.06 4.11
N GLU A 78 -1.23 13.38 4.05
CA GLU A 78 -2.47 14.12 4.36
C GLU A 78 -3.63 13.63 3.49
N VAL A 79 -3.39 13.45 2.18
CA VAL A 79 -4.37 12.96 1.21
C VAL A 79 -4.91 11.57 1.58
N LEU A 80 -4.03 10.67 2.03
CA LEU A 80 -4.46 9.35 2.50
C LEU A 80 -5.36 9.48 3.73
N GLU A 81 -4.98 10.29 4.71
CA GLU A 81 -5.73 10.46 5.97
C GLU A 81 -7.10 11.09 5.73
N GLU A 82 -7.20 12.07 4.83
CA GLU A 82 -8.47 12.66 4.40
C GLU A 82 -9.36 11.65 3.67
N THR A 83 -8.77 10.86 2.77
CA THR A 83 -9.46 9.81 2.02
C THR A 83 -9.99 8.72 2.96
N GLU A 84 -9.16 8.23 3.88
CA GLU A 84 -9.52 7.28 4.93
C GLU A 84 -10.72 7.78 5.75
N LYS A 85 -10.68 9.05 6.17
CA LYS A 85 -11.75 9.69 6.92
C LYS A 85 -13.04 9.80 6.11
N LEU A 86 -12.96 10.19 4.84
CA LEU A 86 -14.11 10.33 3.95
C LEU A 86 -14.85 9.01 3.76
N TYR A 87 -14.11 7.91 3.60
CA TYR A 87 -14.68 6.58 3.38
C TYR A 87 -14.91 5.77 4.66
N GLY A 88 -14.52 6.30 5.83
CA GLY A 88 -14.65 5.59 7.11
C GLY A 88 -13.77 4.33 7.20
N ILE A 89 -12.62 4.33 6.51
CA ILE A 89 -11.67 3.22 6.49
C ILE A 89 -10.42 3.61 7.28
N SER A 90 -9.79 2.66 7.96
CA SER A 90 -8.47 2.87 8.57
C SER A 90 -7.53 1.73 8.19
N LEU A 91 -6.59 1.99 7.29
CA LEU A 91 -5.56 1.01 6.93
C LEU A 91 -4.65 0.73 8.14
N LYS A 92 -4.38 1.74 8.96
CA LYS A 92 -3.66 1.57 10.25
C LYS A 92 -4.39 0.62 11.21
N GLY A 93 -5.73 0.66 11.25
CA GLY A 93 -6.52 -0.31 12.02
C GLY A 93 -6.39 -1.74 11.50
N LEU A 94 -6.15 -1.92 10.20
CA LEU A 94 -6.04 -3.25 9.59
C LEU A 94 -4.67 -3.90 9.78
N ILE A 95 -3.62 -3.10 9.91
CA ILE A 95 -2.28 -3.60 10.28
C ILE A 95 -2.19 -3.97 11.78
N GLY A 96 -2.98 -3.31 12.63
CA GLY A 96 -3.03 -3.53 14.08
C GLY A 96 -4.33 -4.19 14.54
N GLY A 97 -4.36 -5.52 14.52
CA GLY A 97 -5.41 -6.32 15.14
C GLY A 97 -4.79 -7.61 15.67
N ILE A 98 -5.09 -7.91 16.94
CA ILE A 98 -4.82 -9.19 17.62
C ILE A 98 -5.45 -10.33 16.81
#